data_AF-A0AAV5TUD9-F1
#
_entry.id   AF-A0AAV5TUD9-F1
#
_cell.length_a   1.000
_cell.length_b   1.000
_cell.length_c   1.000
_cell.angle_alpha   90.00
_cell.angle_beta   90.00
_cell.angle_gamma   90.00
#
_symmetry.space_group_name_H-M   'P 1'
#
loop_
_entity.id
_entity.type
_entity.pdbx_description
1 polymer ?
#
loop_
_entity_poly.entity_id
_entity_poly.type
_entity_poly.pdbx_seq_one_letter_code
_entity_poly.pdbx_strand_id
1 'polypeptide(L)'
;TFHVRDAGKMPEDWSESFYFITIFDACHDQCLNEIYRMLKPGGVFAMLEISGSSNIHDDKAKFGSFVSVFYAMSMFHSLPVGSNREDALCMGAMWGEKRAKKMLEDAGFQMAHLQFTGIRSCLLSNEYRLPLQEGVNSDISA
;
A
#
# COMPACT_ATOMS: atom_id res chain seq x y z
N THR A 1 -11.30 16.62 9.47
CA THR A 1 -10.39 17.74 9.15
C THR A 1 -9.62 17.37 7.89
N PHE A 2 -9.01 18.35 7.21
CA PHE A 2 -8.13 18.09 6.06
C PHE A 2 -6.72 18.59 6.39
N HIS A 3 -5.72 17.76 6.11
CA HIS A 3 -4.32 18.06 6.39
C HIS A 3 -3.49 17.82 5.13
N VAL A 4 -2.66 18.80 4.78
CA VAL A 4 -1.66 18.65 3.70
C VAL A 4 -0.31 18.36 4.35
N ARG A 5 0.27 17.20 4.04
CA ARG A 5 1.52 16.68 4.61
C ARG A 5 2.28 15.86 3.56
N ASP A 6 3.57 15.68 3.80
CA ASP A 6 4.39 14.70 3.08
C ASP A 6 4.08 13.31 3.63
N ALA A 7 3.62 12.39 2.77
CA ALA A 7 3.26 11.04 3.17
C ALA A 7 4.46 10.20 3.63
N GLY A 8 5.69 10.56 3.21
CA GLY A 8 6.93 9.96 3.70
C GLY A 8 7.40 10.53 5.05
N LYS A 9 6.73 11.56 5.57
CA LYS A 9 7.06 12.22 6.84
C LYS A 9 5.82 12.77 7.54
N MET A 10 5.06 11.86 8.13
CA MET A 10 3.84 12.19 8.87
C MET A 10 4.19 12.65 10.30
N PRO A 11 3.30 13.40 10.98
CA PRO A 11 3.54 13.84 12.36
C PRO A 11 3.86 12.68 13.31
N GLU A 12 4.80 12.87 14.23
CA GLU A 12 5.22 11.83 15.17
C GLU A 12 4.10 11.45 16.15
N ASP A 13 3.28 12.42 16.56
CA ASP A 13 2.12 12.26 17.43
C ASP A 13 0.98 11.47 16.79
N TRP A 14 1.06 11.18 15.49
CA TRP A 14 0.09 10.35 14.76
C TRP A 14 0.39 8.85 14.85
N SER A 15 1.45 8.45 15.57
CA SER A 15 1.74 7.04 15.84
C SER A 15 0.54 6.37 16.51
N GLU A 16 0.18 5.17 16.05
CA GLU A 16 -0.95 4.40 16.57
C GLU A 16 -2.23 5.22 16.77
N SER A 17 -2.54 6.12 15.84
CA SER A 17 -3.68 7.05 15.97
C SER A 17 -4.89 6.62 15.15
N PHE A 18 -4.71 5.78 14.13
CA PHE A 18 -5.78 5.43 13.20
C PHE A 18 -6.11 3.94 13.21
N TYR A 19 -7.40 3.61 13.27
CA TYR A 19 -7.90 2.25 13.07
C TYR A 19 -8.07 1.89 11.60
N PHE A 20 -8.08 2.87 10.70
CA PHE A 20 -8.25 2.64 9.27
C PHE A 20 -7.44 3.66 8.49
N ILE A 21 -6.58 3.17 7.61
CA ILE A 21 -5.78 3.97 6.68
C ILE A 21 -6.02 3.42 5.28
N THR A 22 -6.20 4.30 4.31
CA THR A 22 -6.34 3.91 2.91
C THR A 22 -5.39 4.71 2.04
N ILE A 23 -4.88 4.06 0.99
CA ILE A 23 -4.10 4.71 -0.06
C ILE A 23 -4.62 4.28 -1.42
N PHE A 24 -4.81 5.26 -2.31
CA PHE A 24 -5.32 5.06 -3.65
C PHE A 24 -4.29 5.56 -4.66
N ASP A 25 -3.66 4.62 -5.36
CA ASP A 25 -2.70 4.86 -6.46
C ASP A 25 -1.57 5.82 -6.10
N ALA A 26 -0.98 5.64 -4.92
CA ALA A 26 0.07 6.51 -4.39
C ALA A 26 1.12 5.76 -3.54
N CYS A 27 1.00 4.44 -3.39
CA CYS A 27 1.89 3.66 -2.52
C CYS A 27 3.26 3.42 -3.16
N HIS A 28 3.35 3.49 -4.49
CA HIS A 28 4.61 3.35 -5.22
C HIS A 28 5.65 4.43 -4.89
N ASP A 29 5.28 5.45 -4.10
CA ASP A 29 6.10 6.61 -3.71
C ASP A 29 6.53 6.60 -2.22
N GLN A 30 6.73 5.42 -1.61
CA GLN A 30 7.48 5.23 -0.34
C GLN A 30 6.85 5.84 0.94
N CYS A 31 5.65 5.41 1.32
CA CYS A 31 5.00 5.83 2.58
C CYS A 31 4.63 4.69 3.55
N LEU A 32 4.98 3.44 3.22
CA LEU A 32 4.51 2.26 3.97
C LEU A 32 4.97 2.22 5.43
N ASN A 33 6.18 2.70 5.73
CA ASN A 33 6.69 2.76 7.11
C ASN A 33 5.87 3.72 7.97
N GLU A 34 5.49 4.87 7.40
CA GLU A 34 4.66 5.85 8.09
C GLU A 34 3.24 5.34 8.28
N ILE A 35 2.68 4.66 7.27
CA ILE A 35 1.37 4.00 7.38
C ILE A 35 1.39 2.97 8.49
N TYR A 36 2.42 2.11 8.55
CA TYR A 36 2.56 1.10 9.59
C TYR A 36 2.64 1.74 10.98
N ARG A 37 3.47 2.77 11.15
CA ARG A 37 3.63 3.52 12.41
C ARG A 37 2.33 4.18 12.88
N MET A 38 1.57 4.77 11.96
CA MET A 38 0.33 5.48 12.27
C MET A 38 -0.84 4.55 12.59
N LEU A 39 -0.75 3.28 12.16
CA LEU A 39 -1.81 2.30 12.35
C LEU A 39 -1.83 1.80 13.79
N LYS A 40 -3.01 1.78 14.41
CA LYS A 40 -3.21 1.16 15.71
C LYS A 40 -2.99 -0.35 15.64
N PRO A 41 -2.58 -1.00 16.74
CA PRO A 41 -2.73 -2.44 16.89
C PRO A 41 -4.20 -2.83 16.62
N GLY A 42 -4.45 -3.79 15.73
CA GLY A 42 -5.81 -4.13 15.33
C GLY A 42 -6.44 -3.19 14.27
N GLY A 43 -5.71 -2.18 13.79
CA GLY A 43 -6.13 -1.28 12.72
C GLY A 43 -5.97 -1.87 11.32
N VAL A 44 -6.59 -1.26 10.31
CA VAL A 44 -6.66 -1.81 8.97
C VAL A 44 -6.03 -0.87 7.96
N PHE A 45 -5.22 -1.43 7.08
CA PHE A 45 -4.68 -0.72 5.93
C PHE A 45 -5.25 -1.29 4.63
N ALA A 46 -5.84 -0.44 3.79
CA ALA A 46 -6.27 -0.80 2.44
C ALA A 46 -5.46 -0.05 1.38
N MET A 47 -4.91 -0.80 0.43
CA MET A 47 -4.08 -0.27 -0.65
C MET A 47 -4.69 -0.62 -1.99
N LEU A 48 -4.99 0.40 -2.80
CA LEU A 48 -5.42 0.23 -4.19
C LEU A 48 -4.31 0.67 -5.12
N GLU A 49 -3.87 -0.24 -5.98
CA GLU A 49 -2.81 -0.02 -6.98
C GLU A 49 -3.20 -0.69 -8.30
N ILE A 50 -2.56 -0.28 -9.40
CA ILE A 50 -2.76 -0.91 -10.69
C ILE A 50 -2.16 -2.31 -10.70
N SER A 51 -2.92 -3.29 -11.21
CA SER A 51 -2.45 -4.67 -11.30
C SER A 51 -1.39 -4.82 -12.39
N GLY A 52 -0.17 -5.21 -11.99
CA GLY A 52 0.94 -5.48 -12.89
C GLY A 52 1.88 -6.55 -12.35
N SER A 53 2.81 -6.98 -13.18
CA SER A 53 3.86 -7.95 -12.84
C SER A 53 5.26 -7.36 -12.82
N SER A 54 5.40 -6.05 -13.09
CA SER A 54 6.65 -5.37 -13.40
C SER A 54 7.30 -5.79 -14.73
N ASN A 55 6.64 -6.66 -15.52
CA ASN A 55 7.15 -7.13 -16.80
C ASN A 55 6.12 -6.87 -17.90
N ILE A 56 6.42 -5.92 -18.78
CA ILE A 56 5.51 -5.53 -19.87
C ILE A 56 5.18 -6.69 -20.81
N HIS A 57 6.09 -7.66 -20.98
CA HIS A 57 5.83 -8.83 -21.81
C HIS A 57 4.77 -9.73 -21.17
N ASP A 58 4.90 -10.01 -19.88
CA ASP A 58 3.96 -10.84 -19.13
C ASP A 58 2.61 -10.14 -18.97
N ASP A 59 2.63 -8.83 -18.69
CA ASP A 59 1.44 -8.01 -18.56
C ASP A 59 0.71 -7.89 -19.90
N LYS A 60 1.42 -7.77 -21.02
CA LYS A 60 0.80 -7.80 -22.36
C LYS A 60 0.13 -9.15 -22.63
N ALA A 61 0.75 -10.26 -22.24
CA ALA A 61 0.16 -11.59 -22.39
C ALA A 61 -1.09 -11.77 -21.52
N LYS A 62 -1.10 -11.20 -20.31
CA LYS A 62 -2.17 -11.34 -19.33
C LYS A 62 -3.35 -10.38 -19.55
N PHE A 63 -3.06 -9.14 -19.92
CA PHE A 63 -4.03 -8.03 -19.97
C PHE A 63 -4.25 -7.49 -21.40
N GLY A 64 -3.49 -7.97 -22.38
CA GLY A 64 -3.55 -7.52 -23.77
C GLY A 64 -2.69 -6.29 -24.06
N SER A 65 -2.56 -5.94 -25.35
CA SER A 65 -1.65 -4.88 -25.82
C SER A 65 -1.93 -3.49 -25.23
N PHE A 66 -3.18 -3.21 -24.86
CA PHE A 66 -3.57 -1.91 -24.29
C PHE A 66 -2.85 -1.59 -22.98
N VAL A 67 -2.40 -2.61 -22.23
CA VAL A 67 -1.69 -2.41 -20.95
C VAL A 67 -0.41 -1.57 -21.09
N SER A 68 0.17 -1.53 -22.29
CA SER A 68 1.35 -0.70 -22.60
C SER A 68 1.09 0.80 -22.34
N VAL A 69 -0.17 1.24 -22.34
CA VAL A 69 -0.55 2.62 -22.00
C VAL A 69 -0.18 2.97 -20.55
N PHE A 70 -0.30 2.04 -19.60
CA PHE A 70 0.04 2.28 -18.20
C PHE A 70 1.55 2.44 -18.01
N TYR A 71 2.34 1.71 -18.79
CA TYR A 71 3.78 1.92 -18.86
C TYR A 71 4.12 3.29 -19.46
N ALA A 72 3.48 3.67 -20.57
CA ALA A 72 3.68 4.98 -21.17
C ALA A 72 3.30 6.12 -20.23
N MET A 73 2.15 6.05 -19.56
CA MET A 73 1.73 7.02 -18.54
C MET A 73 2.74 7.12 -17.41
N SER A 74 3.30 5.99 -16.96
CA SER A 74 4.35 5.99 -15.94
C SER A 74 5.57 6.82 -16.36
N MET A 75 6.00 6.74 -17.63
CA MET A 75 7.15 7.52 -18.13
C MET A 75 6.91 9.02 -18.11
N PHE A 76 5.68 9.47 -18.37
CA PHE A 76 5.35 10.90 -18.47
C PHE A 76 4.81 11.52 -17.18
N HIS A 77 4.56 10.71 -16.13
CA HIS A 77 3.98 11.20 -14.89
C HIS A 77 4.66 10.60 -13.65
N SER A 78 4.35 9.35 -13.31
CA SER A 78 4.67 8.78 -12.00
C SER A 78 6.17 8.58 -11.80
N LEU A 79 6.89 8.21 -12.87
CA LEU A 79 8.35 8.07 -12.79
C LEU A 79 9.04 9.42 -12.59
N PRO A 80 8.81 10.47 -13.40
CA PRO A 80 9.36 11.80 -13.13
C PRO A 80 9.00 12.34 -11.74
N VAL A 81 7.75 12.21 -11.31
CA VAL A 81 7.29 12.74 -10.02
C VAL A 81 7.91 11.97 -8.85
N GLY A 82 7.88 10.63 -8.90
CA GLY A 82 8.46 9.76 -7.88
C GLY A 82 9.99 9.80 -7.82
N SER A 83 10.67 10.28 -8.87
CA SER A 83 12.14 10.42 -8.93
C SER A 83 12.67 11.68 -8.24
N ASN A 84 11.84 12.50 -7.60
CA ASN A 84 12.26 13.77 -6.99
C ASN A 84 13.03 13.61 -5.67
N ARG A 85 13.43 12.38 -5.30
CA ARG A 85 14.20 12.08 -4.09
C ARG A 85 15.43 11.25 -4.43
N GLU A 86 16.50 11.41 -3.66
CA GLU A 86 17.74 10.67 -3.84
C GLU A 86 17.56 9.15 -3.62
N ASP A 87 16.61 8.78 -2.75
CA ASP A 87 16.26 7.39 -2.43
C ASP A 87 15.12 6.82 -3.29
N ALA A 88 14.70 7.51 -4.35
CA ALA A 88 13.56 7.12 -5.17
C ALA A 88 13.72 5.73 -5.82
N LEU A 89 12.69 4.89 -5.67
CA LEU A 89 12.65 3.54 -6.27
C LEU A 89 12.15 3.51 -7.72
N CYS A 90 11.56 4.61 -8.19
CA CYS A 90 11.11 4.81 -9.58
C CYS A 90 10.33 3.62 -10.15
N MET A 91 9.28 3.19 -9.45
CA MET A 91 8.66 1.89 -9.74
C MET A 91 7.56 1.94 -10.82
N GLY A 92 6.97 3.12 -11.03
CA GLY A 92 5.89 3.35 -12.00
C GLY A 92 4.59 2.63 -11.62
N ALA A 93 3.53 2.86 -12.40
CA ALA A 93 2.19 2.38 -12.06
C ALA A 93 2.07 0.85 -12.13
N MET A 94 2.87 0.20 -12.99
CA MET A 94 2.88 -1.26 -13.19
C MET A 94 3.94 -1.97 -12.32
N TRP A 95 4.33 -1.38 -11.18
CA TRP A 95 5.42 -1.86 -10.31
C TRP A 95 5.24 -3.28 -9.77
N GLY A 96 4.00 -3.75 -9.70
CA GLY A 96 3.65 -5.16 -9.63
C GLY A 96 3.57 -5.79 -8.23
N GLU A 97 2.76 -6.86 -8.16
CA GLU A 97 2.30 -7.46 -6.89
C GLU A 97 3.44 -8.06 -6.06
N LYS A 98 4.42 -8.71 -6.70
CA LYS A 98 5.56 -9.33 -6.00
C LYS A 98 6.36 -8.30 -5.21
N ARG A 99 6.60 -7.13 -5.82
CA ARG A 99 7.33 -6.03 -5.19
C ARG A 99 6.49 -5.38 -4.09
N ALA A 100 5.19 -5.18 -4.34
CA ALA A 100 4.26 -4.67 -3.34
C ALA A 100 4.24 -5.52 -2.07
N LYS A 101 4.16 -6.85 -2.21
CA LYS A 101 4.24 -7.78 -1.07
C LYS A 101 5.52 -7.62 -0.28
N LYS A 102 6.67 -7.60 -0.97
CA LYS A 102 7.96 -7.44 -0.32
C LYS A 102 8.06 -6.12 0.44
N MET A 103 7.59 -5.02 -0.14
CA MET A 103 7.63 -3.72 0.56
C MET A 103 6.67 -3.65 1.75
N LEU A 104 5.53 -4.34 1.70
CA LEU A 104 4.65 -4.49 2.86
C LEU A 104 5.31 -5.33 3.97
N GLU A 105 5.98 -6.43 3.63
CA GLU A 105 6.79 -7.19 4.60
C GLU A 105 7.88 -6.32 5.22
N ASP A 106 8.65 -5.62 4.38
CA ASP A 106 9.79 -4.81 4.81
C ASP A 106 9.33 -3.66 5.73
N ALA A 107 8.09 -3.17 5.59
CA ALA A 107 7.48 -2.17 6.48
C ALA A 107 6.92 -2.74 7.79
N GLY A 108 6.84 -4.06 7.94
CA GLY A 108 6.36 -4.73 9.16
C GLY A 108 4.97 -5.37 9.07
N PHE A 109 4.31 -5.34 7.90
CA PHE A 109 3.03 -6.02 7.72
C PHE A 109 3.22 -7.54 7.61
N GLN A 110 2.41 -8.30 8.34
CA GLN A 110 2.49 -9.76 8.36
C GLN A 110 1.73 -10.36 7.17
N MET A 111 2.41 -11.12 6.30
CA MET A 111 1.79 -11.74 5.11
C MET A 111 0.56 -12.59 5.40
N ALA A 112 0.49 -13.24 6.57
CA ALA A 112 -0.68 -14.03 6.99
C ALA A 112 -1.98 -13.20 7.04
N HIS A 113 -1.88 -11.88 7.17
CA HIS A 113 -3.02 -10.96 7.26
C HIS A 113 -3.27 -10.18 5.97
N LEU A 114 -2.47 -10.39 4.92
CA LEU A 114 -2.67 -9.73 3.64
C LEU A 114 -3.64 -10.54 2.78
N GLN A 115 -4.62 -9.85 2.20
CA GLN A 115 -5.47 -10.44 1.17
C GLN A 115 -5.39 -9.58 -0.09
N PHE A 116 -5.10 -10.22 -1.21
CA PHE A 116 -5.04 -9.58 -2.51
C PHE A 116 -6.33 -9.91 -3.26
N THR A 117 -7.08 -8.89 -3.62
CA THR A 117 -8.30 -9.04 -4.42
C THR A 117 -8.10 -8.33 -5.75
N GLY A 118 -8.10 -9.11 -6.84
CA GLY A 118 -8.09 -8.55 -8.19
C GLY A 118 -9.48 -8.03 -8.55
N ILE A 119 -9.63 -6.71 -8.65
CA ILE A 119 -10.87 -6.12 -9.18
C ILE A 119 -10.80 -6.23 -10.71
N ARG A 120 -11.63 -7.09 -11.31
CA ARG A 120 -11.59 -7.42 -12.75
C ARG A 120 -11.87 -6.21 -13.68
N SER A 121 -12.41 -5.12 -13.13
CA SER A 121 -12.38 -3.79 -13.74
C SER A 121 -12.15 -2.76 -12.63
N CYS A 122 -11.10 -1.95 -12.74
CA CYS A 122 -10.83 -0.85 -11.82
C CYS A 122 -12.11 -0.09 -11.46
N LEU A 123 -12.55 -0.16 -10.18
CA LEU A 123 -13.43 0.73 -9.40
C LEU A 123 -13.82 0.02 -8.06
N LEU A 124 -13.08 0.36 -6.98
CA LEU A 124 -13.37 0.40 -5.51
C LEU A 124 -14.30 -0.69 -4.90
N SER A 125 -14.01 -1.46 -3.83
CA SER A 125 -13.47 -1.15 -2.48
C SER A 125 -13.18 -2.47 -1.72
N ASN A 126 -12.31 -2.50 -0.69
CA ASN A 126 -12.25 -3.60 0.29
C ASN A 126 -12.15 -3.07 1.73
N GLU A 127 -12.95 -3.64 2.62
CA GLU A 127 -12.86 -3.51 4.07
C GLU A 127 -11.96 -4.62 4.64
N TYR A 128 -11.19 -4.33 5.69
CA TYR A 128 -10.57 -5.37 6.53
C TYR A 128 -10.79 -5.06 8.01
N ARG A 129 -10.48 -6.04 8.86
CA ARG A 129 -10.43 -5.96 10.33
C ARG A 129 -9.20 -6.77 10.78
N LEU A 130 -8.26 -6.16 11.50
CA LEU A 130 -7.21 -6.94 12.18
C LEU A 130 -7.77 -7.54 13.48
N PRO A 131 -7.20 -8.65 13.99
CA PRO A 131 -7.69 -9.30 15.19
C PRO A 131 -7.49 -8.42 16.43
N LEU A 132 -8.49 -8.43 17.31
CA LEU A 132 -8.39 -7.87 18.66
C LEU A 132 -7.36 -8.70 19.44
N GLN A 133 -6.43 -8.05 20.15
CA GLN A 133 -5.66 -8.74 21.18
C GLN A 133 -6.63 -9.20 22.26
N GLU A 134 -6.68 -10.51 22.52
CA GLU A 134 -7.37 -11.06 23.67
C GLU A 134 -6.72 -10.50 24.94
N GLY A 135 -7.54 -9.85 25.77
CA GLY A 135 -7.11 -9.31 27.04
C GLY A 135 -6.61 -10.42 27.96
N VAL A 136 -5.52 -10.12 28.65
CA VAL A 136 -5.04 -10.86 29.81
C VAL A 136 -6.19 -10.98 30.82
N ASN A 137 -6.69 -12.21 31.02
CA ASN A 137 -7.55 -12.53 32.15
C ASN A 137 -6.72 -12.38 33.43
N SER A 138 -7.01 -11.33 34.20
CA SER A 138 -6.63 -11.26 35.60
C SER A 138 -7.50 -12.25 36.37
N ASP A 139 -6.92 -13.37 36.78
CA ASP A 139 -7.48 -14.23 37.81
C ASP A 139 -7.66 -13.42 39.10
N ILE A 140 -8.90 -13.03 39.39
CA ILE A 140 -9.36 -12.66 40.72
C ILE A 140 -10.38 -13.71 41.12
N SER A 141 -10.01 -14.57 42.06
CA SER A 141 -10.97 -15.29 42.90
C SER A 141 -10.49 -15.25 44.35
N ALA A 142 -11.29 -14.58 45.17
CA ALA A 142 -11.59 -14.76 46.60
C ALA A 142 -10.52 -15.34 47.53
#